data_AF-A0A932RDR5-F1
#
_entry.id   AF-A0A932RDR5-F1
#
_cell.length_a   1.000
_cell.length_b   1.000
_cell.length_c   1.000
_cell.angle_alpha   90.00
_cell.angle_beta   90.00
_cell.angle_gamma   90.00
#
_symmetry.space_group_name_H-M   'P 1'
#
loop_
_entity.id
_entity.type
_entity.pdbx_description
1 polymer ?
#
loop_
_entity_poly.entity_id
_entity_poly.type
_entity_poly.pdbx_seq_one_letter_code
_entity_poly.pdbx_strand_id
1 'polypeptide(L)'
;MSLISLNDLKDHLQDCVSINGTSFTLRSRRLFVERHLDDLVFESIFNEDAALRKRIRQLIHAVGRECHIIPASMQRFYEARATSALGGMTIAAIGLPTLSYDLACAVFRAAGRLRVGGFAFSLSRDELETTGQSFDEFAAVIIAAALRERWQGPVFLLASRLQADARHFVARPAGEMSALRQLIDDALRAGFYNIDLDTSPLIDKGCSTLSEQLYRNYAQSAELTAYIRRVEPRGVTVSVGATLGAAGDRNSTEEDLNSFMAGYNKALAAGRYGAKGLCKIVVQTCKQAYGVPLPDGQIVSLSLDMNLLRRLSYRARADFGLAGAVQQVSADWPLDIYDRFVNTDTAEIHLSDVVQDIVLEGLHLHSSLHAEMDRFLKRECANQWSDGMTEAAFLHRMRGRAWKAFKQPLWELSRAPRLEISALLESRIQIIFEKLGLSNTRELVAKTLEP
;
A
#
# COMPACT_ATOMS: atom_id res chain seq x y z
N MET A 1 -16.40 -17.33 -18.13
CA MET A 1 -16.99 -18.68 -17.94
C MET A 1 -17.13 -18.87 -16.44
N SER A 2 -18.26 -19.37 -15.93
CA SER A 2 -18.44 -19.52 -14.48
C SER A 2 -17.89 -20.87 -14.01
N LEU A 3 -16.88 -20.85 -13.12
CA LEU A 3 -16.38 -22.06 -12.47
C LEU A 3 -17.29 -22.38 -11.29
N ILE A 4 -17.99 -23.53 -11.31
CA ILE A 4 -18.99 -23.85 -10.26
C ILE A 4 -18.50 -24.90 -9.26
N SER A 5 -17.38 -25.57 -9.52
CA SER A 5 -16.80 -26.57 -8.61
C SER A 5 -15.28 -26.72 -8.74
N LEU A 6 -14.68 -27.44 -7.78
CA LEU A 6 -13.27 -27.85 -7.82
C LEU A 6 -12.95 -28.80 -8.98
N ASN A 7 -13.92 -29.61 -9.41
CA ASN A 7 -13.74 -30.49 -10.57
C ASN A 7 -13.69 -29.67 -11.86
N ASP A 8 -14.56 -28.66 -12.00
CA ASP A 8 -14.51 -27.76 -13.16
C ASP A 8 -13.19 -27.01 -13.22
N LEU A 9 -12.67 -26.56 -12.07
CA LEU A 9 -11.34 -25.94 -12.00
C LEU A 9 -10.24 -26.90 -12.48
N LYS A 10 -10.30 -28.19 -12.09
CA LYS A 10 -9.33 -29.21 -12.50
C LYS A 10 -9.41 -29.48 -14.00
N ASP A 11 -10.61 -29.63 -14.54
CA ASP A 11 -10.84 -29.91 -15.96
C ASP A 11 -10.47 -28.70 -16.83
N HIS A 12 -10.75 -27.50 -16.35
CA HIS A 12 -10.38 -26.24 -16.99
C HIS A 12 -8.86 -26.07 -17.12
N LEU A 13 -8.08 -26.60 -16.17
CA LEU A 13 -6.63 -26.42 -16.11
C LEU A 13 -5.81 -27.63 -16.54
N GLN A 14 -6.45 -28.72 -17.01
CA GLN A 14 -5.77 -30.00 -17.25
C GLN A 14 -4.61 -29.94 -18.27
N ASP A 15 -4.62 -28.96 -19.18
CA ASP A 15 -3.59 -28.74 -20.20
C ASP A 15 -2.35 -28.01 -19.66
N CYS A 16 -2.45 -27.39 -18.48
CA CYS A 16 -1.41 -26.51 -17.95
C CYS A 16 -1.05 -26.75 -16.48
N VAL A 17 -1.90 -27.38 -15.68
CA VAL A 17 -1.66 -27.65 -14.24
C VAL A 17 -2.15 -29.05 -13.86
N SER A 18 -1.34 -29.77 -13.09
CA SER A 18 -1.75 -30.99 -12.39
C SER A 18 -2.24 -30.64 -10.98
N ILE A 19 -3.45 -31.06 -10.61
CA ILE A 19 -4.02 -30.84 -9.27
C ILE A 19 -4.16 -32.20 -8.56
N ASN A 20 -3.40 -32.40 -7.48
CA ASN A 20 -3.40 -33.61 -6.66
C ASN A 20 -3.68 -33.25 -5.20
N GLY A 21 -4.94 -33.41 -4.77
CA GLY A 21 -5.36 -33.00 -3.43
C GLY A 21 -5.16 -31.50 -3.25
N THR A 22 -4.32 -31.11 -2.29
CA THR A 22 -3.96 -29.70 -2.04
C THR A 22 -2.80 -29.19 -2.90
N SER A 23 -2.05 -30.07 -3.55
CA SER A 23 -0.86 -29.73 -4.34
C SER A 23 -1.18 -29.38 -5.79
N PHE A 24 -0.36 -28.50 -6.36
CA PHE A 24 -0.40 -28.05 -7.74
C PHE A 24 0.97 -28.28 -8.37
N THR A 25 1.00 -28.57 -9.67
CA THR A 25 2.25 -28.65 -10.44
C THR A 25 2.02 -28.03 -11.81
N LEU A 26 2.76 -26.98 -12.14
CA LEU A 26 2.67 -26.30 -13.43
C LEU A 26 3.31 -27.16 -14.53
N ARG A 27 2.51 -27.51 -15.53
CA ARG A 27 2.96 -28.22 -16.75
C ARG A 27 3.31 -27.25 -17.86
N SER A 28 2.57 -26.15 -17.98
CA SER A 28 2.79 -25.14 -19.02
C SER A 28 2.45 -23.75 -18.52
N ARG A 29 3.49 -22.97 -18.18
CA ARG A 29 3.35 -21.54 -17.86
C ARG A 29 2.66 -20.77 -18.98
N ARG A 30 3.03 -21.07 -20.23
CA ARG A 30 2.49 -20.38 -21.41
C ARG A 30 0.98 -20.55 -21.50
N LEU A 31 0.49 -21.79 -21.46
CA LEU A 31 -0.94 -22.06 -21.54
C LEU A 31 -1.70 -21.51 -20.33
N PHE A 32 -1.15 -21.66 -19.13
CA PHE A 32 -1.74 -21.09 -17.91
C PHE A 32 -1.98 -19.58 -18.03
N VAL A 33 -0.95 -18.83 -18.45
CA VAL A 33 -1.04 -17.38 -18.61
C VAL A 33 -1.93 -17.00 -19.82
N GLU A 34 -1.73 -17.60 -20.98
CA GLU A 34 -2.42 -17.21 -22.22
C GLU A 34 -3.91 -17.56 -22.22
N ARG A 35 -4.32 -18.66 -21.55
CA ARG A 35 -5.68 -19.19 -21.66
C ARG A 35 -6.52 -19.08 -20.39
N HIS A 36 -5.91 -19.12 -19.21
CA HIS A 36 -6.66 -19.34 -17.97
C HIS A 36 -6.52 -18.22 -16.94
N LEU A 37 -5.39 -17.51 -16.93
CA LEU A 37 -5.07 -16.59 -15.85
C LEU A 37 -6.11 -15.46 -15.67
N ASP A 38 -6.65 -14.90 -16.76
CA ASP A 38 -7.62 -13.80 -16.66
C ASP A 38 -8.94 -14.27 -16.04
N ASP A 39 -9.43 -15.43 -16.46
CA ASP A 39 -10.63 -16.06 -15.89
C ASP A 39 -10.38 -16.41 -14.41
N LEU A 40 -9.24 -17.00 -14.08
CA LEU A 40 -8.89 -17.32 -12.69
C LEU A 40 -8.81 -16.08 -11.81
N VAL A 41 -8.27 -14.97 -12.31
CA VAL A 41 -8.24 -13.71 -11.56
C VAL A 41 -9.67 -13.25 -11.27
N PHE A 42 -10.54 -13.20 -12.27
CA PHE A 42 -11.93 -12.78 -12.10
C PHE A 42 -12.67 -13.68 -11.09
N GLU A 43 -12.58 -14.98 -11.27
CA GLU A 43 -13.20 -15.99 -10.40
C GLU A 43 -12.61 -15.95 -8.98
N SER A 44 -11.35 -15.60 -8.80
CA SER A 44 -10.74 -15.45 -7.46
C SER A 44 -11.35 -14.30 -6.64
N ILE A 45 -12.03 -13.35 -7.31
CA ILE A 45 -12.62 -12.16 -6.71
C ILE A 45 -14.14 -12.32 -6.59
N PHE A 46 -14.80 -12.70 -7.68
CA PHE A 46 -16.27 -12.58 -7.82
C PHE A 46 -17.03 -13.91 -7.80
N ASN A 47 -16.35 -15.05 -7.81
CA ASN A 47 -17.04 -16.34 -7.72
C ASN A 47 -17.91 -16.40 -6.45
N GLU A 48 -19.12 -16.94 -6.52
CA GLU A 48 -20.03 -16.98 -5.37
C GLU A 48 -19.51 -17.89 -4.25
N ASP A 49 -18.82 -18.99 -4.59
CA ASP A 49 -18.24 -19.93 -3.63
C ASP A 49 -16.92 -19.40 -3.05
N ALA A 50 -16.95 -19.07 -1.75
CA ALA A 50 -15.80 -18.62 -1.00
C ALA A 50 -14.66 -19.65 -0.93
N ALA A 51 -14.97 -20.95 -0.90
CA ALA A 51 -13.98 -22.01 -0.91
C ALA A 51 -13.26 -22.08 -2.26
N LEU A 52 -13.99 -21.88 -3.36
CA LEU A 52 -13.42 -21.84 -4.70
C LEU A 52 -12.55 -20.59 -4.91
N ARG A 53 -13.01 -19.40 -4.48
CA ARG A 53 -12.19 -18.17 -4.47
C ARG A 53 -10.85 -18.41 -3.78
N LYS A 54 -10.90 -18.95 -2.55
CA LYS A 54 -9.70 -19.26 -1.76
C LYS A 54 -8.80 -20.27 -2.47
N ARG A 55 -9.37 -21.32 -3.09
CA ARG A 55 -8.58 -22.34 -3.81
C ARG A 55 -7.88 -21.75 -5.04
N ILE A 56 -8.55 -20.89 -5.79
CA ILE A 56 -7.98 -20.24 -6.97
C ILE A 56 -6.82 -19.32 -6.56
N ARG A 57 -6.97 -18.54 -5.48
CA ARG A 57 -5.88 -17.71 -4.94
C ARG A 57 -4.68 -18.58 -4.55
N GLN A 58 -4.90 -19.67 -3.81
CA GLN A 58 -3.84 -20.63 -3.47
C GLN A 58 -3.11 -21.19 -4.69
N LEU A 59 -3.84 -21.50 -5.77
CA LEU A 59 -3.27 -21.94 -7.03
C LEU A 59 -2.39 -20.84 -7.65
N ILE A 60 -2.88 -19.60 -7.74
CA ILE A 60 -2.12 -18.47 -8.30
C ILE A 60 -0.83 -18.25 -7.50
N HIS A 61 -0.90 -18.29 -6.17
CA HIS A 61 0.28 -18.21 -5.30
C HIS A 61 1.26 -19.37 -5.54
N ALA A 62 0.77 -20.61 -5.72
CA ALA A 62 1.62 -21.76 -5.99
C ALA A 62 2.34 -21.65 -7.34
N VAL A 63 1.60 -21.30 -8.40
CA VAL A 63 2.17 -21.08 -9.74
C VAL A 63 3.15 -19.90 -9.74
N GLY A 64 2.84 -18.82 -9.02
CA GLY A 64 3.75 -17.69 -8.81
C GLY A 64 5.09 -18.14 -8.22
N ARG A 65 5.08 -18.95 -7.15
CA ARG A 65 6.30 -19.50 -6.54
C ARG A 65 7.09 -20.39 -7.50
N GLU A 66 6.43 -21.28 -8.24
CA GLU A 66 7.10 -22.11 -9.27
C GLU A 66 7.72 -21.25 -10.39
N CYS A 67 7.19 -20.05 -10.63
CA CYS A 67 7.74 -19.07 -11.57
C CYS A 67 8.72 -18.07 -10.94
N HIS A 68 9.20 -18.31 -9.71
CA HIS A 68 10.10 -17.43 -8.95
C HIS A 68 9.54 -16.02 -8.68
N ILE A 69 8.22 -15.88 -8.51
CA ILE A 69 7.57 -14.65 -8.05
C ILE A 69 7.32 -14.81 -6.55
N ILE A 70 8.11 -14.10 -5.74
CA ILE A 70 8.24 -14.39 -4.30
C ILE A 70 7.88 -13.14 -3.51
N PRO A 71 6.82 -13.17 -2.67
CA PRO A 71 6.59 -12.11 -1.70
C PRO A 71 7.80 -11.94 -0.78
N ALA A 72 8.31 -10.71 -0.65
CA ALA A 72 9.56 -10.43 0.04
C ALA A 72 9.44 -9.24 1.00
N SER A 73 10.33 -9.20 1.98
CA SER A 73 10.49 -8.04 2.87
C SER A 73 11.58 -7.10 2.37
N MET A 74 11.33 -5.80 2.48
CA MET A 74 12.32 -4.74 2.23
C MET A 74 13.22 -4.45 3.45
N GLN A 75 13.11 -5.20 4.55
CA GLN A 75 13.85 -4.91 5.79
C GLN A 75 15.35 -4.67 5.55
N ARG A 76 16.01 -5.56 4.80
CA ARG A 76 17.45 -5.44 4.52
C ARG A 76 17.79 -4.31 3.56
N PHE A 77 16.93 -4.04 2.59
CA PHE A 77 17.07 -2.85 1.75
C PHE A 77 17.05 -1.58 2.60
N TYR A 78 16.11 -1.49 3.54
CA TYR A 78 15.99 -0.35 4.44
C TYR A 78 17.18 -0.23 5.41
N GLU A 79 17.73 -1.34 5.91
CA GLU A 79 18.96 -1.33 6.71
C GLU A 79 20.20 -0.87 5.92
N ALA A 80 20.35 -1.34 4.68
CA ALA A 80 21.45 -0.92 3.82
C ALA A 80 21.31 0.56 3.43
N ARG A 81 20.08 1.08 3.30
CA ARG A 81 19.84 2.52 3.15
C ARG A 81 20.20 3.32 4.39
N ALA A 82 19.88 2.83 5.59
CA ALA A 82 20.16 3.52 6.85
C ALA A 82 21.65 3.85 7.03
N THR A 83 22.53 2.99 6.53
CA THR A 83 24.00 3.13 6.62
C THR A 83 24.62 3.90 5.43
N SER A 84 23.82 4.59 4.62
CA SER A 84 24.21 5.37 3.42
C SER A 84 24.80 4.55 2.26
N ALA A 85 24.84 3.22 2.34
CA ALA A 85 25.29 2.36 1.26
C ALA A 85 24.34 2.35 0.05
N LEU A 86 23.08 2.75 0.27
CA LEU A 86 22.04 2.85 -0.77
C LEU A 86 21.35 4.21 -0.64
N GLY A 87 21.48 5.07 -1.66
CA GLY A 87 20.87 6.40 -1.71
C GLY A 87 20.49 6.80 -3.13
N GLY A 88 20.02 8.04 -3.31
CA GLY A 88 19.68 8.57 -4.64
C GLY A 88 18.40 8.00 -5.26
N MET A 89 17.55 7.39 -4.45
CA MET A 89 16.24 6.89 -4.87
C MET A 89 15.21 7.02 -3.75
N THR A 90 13.92 6.90 -4.07
CA THR A 90 12.82 6.85 -3.11
C THR A 90 11.86 5.74 -3.53
N ILE A 91 11.52 4.83 -2.60
CA ILE A 91 10.62 3.71 -2.90
C ILE A 91 9.21 4.22 -3.17
N ALA A 92 8.57 3.69 -4.22
CA ALA A 92 7.16 3.95 -4.50
C ALA A 92 6.28 2.82 -3.93
N ALA A 93 5.41 3.15 -2.99
CA ALA A 93 4.33 2.28 -2.52
C ALA A 93 3.02 2.65 -3.23
N ILE A 94 2.48 1.72 -4.01
CA ILE A 94 1.41 1.96 -4.98
C ILE A 94 0.14 1.24 -4.52
N GLY A 95 -0.89 2.00 -4.13
CA GLY A 95 -2.22 1.46 -3.85
C GLY A 95 -3.05 1.33 -5.12
N LEU A 96 -3.82 0.24 -5.22
CA LEU A 96 -4.69 -0.03 -6.36
C LEU A 96 -6.15 -0.15 -5.88
N PRO A 97 -6.98 0.90 -6.05
CA PRO A 97 -8.32 0.96 -5.46
C PRO A 97 -9.35 0.08 -6.18
N THR A 98 -9.11 -0.20 -7.47
CA THR A 98 -9.96 -0.99 -8.36
C THR A 98 -9.12 -1.45 -9.54
N LEU A 99 -9.69 -2.28 -10.43
CA LEU A 99 -9.01 -2.80 -11.63
C LEU A 99 -7.61 -3.35 -11.31
N SER A 100 -7.42 -3.89 -10.11
CA SER A 100 -6.11 -4.09 -9.51
C SER A 100 -5.21 -5.00 -10.34
N TYR A 101 -5.80 -5.91 -11.15
CA TYR A 101 -5.05 -6.74 -12.08
C TYR A 101 -4.52 -5.96 -13.29
N ASP A 102 -5.37 -5.19 -13.97
CA ASP A 102 -4.98 -4.37 -15.13
C ASP A 102 -3.97 -3.28 -14.74
N LEU A 103 -4.17 -2.67 -13.56
CA LEU A 103 -3.28 -1.64 -13.04
C LEU A 103 -1.94 -2.22 -12.55
N ALA A 104 -1.94 -3.36 -11.88
CA ALA A 104 -0.70 -4.03 -11.50
C ALA A 104 0.12 -4.47 -12.72
N CYS A 105 -0.55 -4.94 -13.79
CA CYS A 105 0.11 -5.24 -15.06
C CYS A 105 0.82 -3.99 -15.63
N ALA A 106 0.16 -2.82 -15.63
CA ALA A 106 0.79 -1.56 -16.02
C ALA A 106 2.03 -1.22 -15.20
N VAL A 107 1.96 -1.36 -13.88
CA VAL A 107 3.09 -1.12 -12.98
C VAL A 107 4.26 -2.07 -13.29
N PHE A 108 4.00 -3.36 -13.47
CA PHE A 108 5.04 -4.33 -13.82
C PHE A 108 5.66 -4.07 -15.19
N ARG A 109 4.87 -3.65 -16.20
CA ARG A 109 5.42 -3.25 -17.51
C ARG A 109 6.34 -2.05 -17.40
N ALA A 110 5.92 -1.01 -16.69
CA ALA A 110 6.74 0.18 -16.44
C ALA A 110 8.04 -0.19 -15.68
N ALA A 111 7.93 -0.96 -14.60
CA ALA A 111 9.07 -1.43 -13.82
C ALA A 111 10.02 -2.29 -14.66
N GLY A 112 9.49 -3.17 -15.51
CA GLY A 112 10.26 -4.01 -16.41
C GLY A 112 11.04 -3.19 -17.44
N ARG A 113 10.38 -2.21 -18.08
CA ARG A 113 10.99 -1.31 -19.08
C ARG A 113 12.15 -0.51 -18.49
N LEU A 114 11.97 0.02 -17.28
CA LEU A 114 12.96 0.84 -16.58
C LEU A 114 13.94 0.04 -15.71
N ARG A 115 13.80 -1.29 -15.63
CA ARG A 115 14.59 -2.16 -14.74
C ARG A 115 14.56 -1.69 -13.28
N VAL A 116 13.38 -1.34 -12.79
CA VAL A 116 13.16 -0.90 -11.41
C VAL A 116 13.19 -2.11 -10.47
N GLY A 117 13.84 -1.98 -9.31
CA GLY A 117 13.82 -2.99 -8.24
C GLY A 117 13.01 -2.58 -7.01
N GLY A 118 12.90 -1.28 -6.74
CA GLY A 118 12.41 -0.74 -5.47
C GLY A 118 11.02 -0.12 -5.54
N PHE A 119 9.99 -0.97 -5.56
CA PHE A 119 8.59 -0.53 -5.48
C PHE A 119 7.75 -1.58 -4.73
N ALA A 120 6.66 -1.15 -4.12
CA ALA A 120 5.73 -2.02 -3.42
C ALA A 120 4.30 -1.78 -3.88
N PHE A 121 3.46 -2.81 -3.79
CA PHE A 121 2.01 -2.64 -3.86
C PHE A 121 1.47 -2.54 -2.44
N SER A 122 0.74 -1.47 -2.15
CA SER A 122 0.24 -1.17 -0.82
C SER A 122 -1.26 -1.37 -0.70
N LEU A 123 -1.69 -1.84 0.46
CA LEU A 123 -3.10 -1.88 0.85
C LEU A 123 -3.22 -1.42 2.30
N SER A 124 -4.00 -0.38 2.55
CA SER A 124 -4.24 0.16 3.89
C SER A 124 -5.49 -0.35 4.56
N ARG A 125 -5.59 -0.17 5.89
CA ARG A 125 -6.80 -0.55 6.65
C ARG A 125 -8.05 0.13 6.07
N ASP A 126 -7.97 1.41 5.73
CA ASP A 126 -9.08 2.13 5.10
C ASP A 126 -9.42 1.56 3.71
N GLU A 127 -8.41 1.22 2.89
CA GLU A 127 -8.64 0.62 1.57
C GLU A 127 -9.29 -0.77 1.65
N LEU A 128 -8.97 -1.60 2.66
CA LEU A 128 -9.68 -2.87 2.88
C LEU A 128 -11.20 -2.66 2.96
N GLU A 129 -11.62 -1.60 3.66
CA GLU A 129 -13.03 -1.26 3.86
C GLU A 129 -13.64 -0.58 2.63
N THR A 130 -12.96 0.43 2.08
CA THR A 130 -13.49 1.29 1.02
C THR A 130 -13.47 0.65 -0.36
N THR A 131 -12.54 -0.29 -0.61
CA THR A 131 -12.49 -1.05 -1.87
C THR A 131 -13.09 -2.44 -1.75
N GLY A 132 -13.30 -2.95 -0.52
CA GLY A 132 -13.72 -4.33 -0.28
C GLY A 132 -12.72 -5.36 -0.80
N GLN A 133 -11.42 -5.01 -0.79
CA GLN A 133 -10.34 -5.95 -1.10
C GLN A 133 -9.86 -6.58 0.22
N SER A 134 -9.48 -7.85 0.18
CA SER A 134 -8.78 -8.51 1.30
C SER A 134 -7.29 -8.64 0.96
N PHE A 135 -6.42 -8.79 1.96
CA PHE A 135 -5.00 -9.02 1.72
C PHE A 135 -4.76 -10.23 0.80
N ASP A 136 -5.45 -11.35 1.06
CA ASP A 136 -5.34 -12.58 0.26
C ASP A 136 -5.80 -12.39 -1.20
N GLU A 137 -6.87 -11.62 -1.42
CA GLU A 137 -7.31 -11.25 -2.77
C GLU A 137 -6.27 -10.39 -3.49
N PHE A 138 -5.83 -9.32 -2.83
CA PHE A 138 -4.91 -8.36 -3.41
C PHE A 138 -3.58 -9.05 -3.76
N ALA A 139 -3.03 -9.86 -2.85
CA ALA A 139 -1.80 -10.61 -3.09
C ALA A 139 -1.92 -11.54 -4.30
N ALA A 140 -3.01 -12.31 -4.41
CA ALA A 140 -3.23 -13.19 -5.55
C ALA A 140 -3.31 -12.40 -6.87
N VAL A 141 -4.01 -11.26 -6.87
CA VAL A 141 -4.12 -10.38 -8.05
C VAL A 141 -2.76 -9.81 -8.47
N ILE A 142 -1.94 -9.33 -7.52
CA ILE A 142 -0.60 -8.82 -7.81
C ILE A 142 0.30 -9.93 -8.37
N ILE A 143 0.25 -11.14 -7.79
CA ILE A 143 1.03 -12.29 -8.29
C ILE A 143 0.55 -12.71 -9.68
N ALA A 144 -0.75 -12.68 -9.96
CA ALA A 144 -1.26 -12.91 -11.30
C ALA A 144 -0.74 -11.87 -12.30
N ALA A 145 -0.74 -10.58 -11.94
CA ALA A 145 -0.18 -9.54 -12.80
C ALA A 145 1.32 -9.74 -13.06
N ALA A 146 2.08 -10.15 -12.03
CA ALA A 146 3.48 -10.53 -12.16
C ALA A 146 3.68 -11.72 -13.12
N LEU A 147 2.81 -12.73 -13.06
CA LEU A 147 2.82 -13.88 -13.98
C LEU A 147 2.57 -13.45 -15.43
N ARG A 148 1.53 -12.62 -15.65
CA ARG A 148 1.15 -12.05 -16.95
C ARG A 148 2.30 -11.28 -17.59
N GLU A 149 2.95 -10.41 -16.81
CA GLU A 149 4.03 -9.53 -17.27
C GLU A 149 5.43 -10.16 -17.15
N ARG A 150 5.48 -11.48 -16.93
CA ARG A 150 6.71 -12.28 -16.88
C ARG A 150 7.74 -11.79 -15.86
N TRP A 151 7.27 -11.16 -14.78
CA TRP A 151 8.12 -10.77 -13.67
C TRP A 151 8.76 -12.00 -13.02
N GLN A 152 9.97 -11.80 -12.48
CA GLN A 152 10.73 -12.81 -11.73
C GLN A 152 11.52 -12.11 -10.63
N GLY A 153 11.54 -12.73 -9.46
CA GLY A 153 12.18 -12.23 -8.26
C GLY A 153 11.17 -11.68 -7.24
N PRO A 154 11.60 -10.74 -6.39
CA PRO A 154 10.81 -10.27 -5.27
C PRO A 154 9.57 -9.50 -5.75
N VAL A 155 8.48 -9.65 -5.00
CA VAL A 155 7.29 -8.80 -5.03
C VAL A 155 7.08 -8.27 -3.62
N PHE A 156 7.01 -6.95 -3.48
CA PHE A 156 6.84 -6.33 -2.18
C PHE A 156 5.37 -5.94 -1.99
N LEU A 157 4.74 -6.61 -1.02
CA LEU A 157 3.38 -6.31 -0.59
C LEU A 157 3.47 -5.56 0.76
N LEU A 158 2.86 -4.38 0.82
CA LEU A 158 2.90 -3.47 1.97
C LEU A 158 1.51 -3.31 2.59
N ALA A 159 1.37 -3.77 3.84
CA ALA A 159 0.21 -3.48 4.66
C ALA A 159 0.41 -2.08 5.25
N SER A 160 0.07 -1.06 4.46
CA SER A 160 0.30 0.34 4.82
C SER A 160 -0.71 0.80 5.87
N ARG A 161 -0.36 1.75 6.75
CA ARG A 161 -1.31 2.41 7.67
C ARG A 161 -2.31 1.43 8.31
N LEU A 162 -1.83 0.43 9.04
CA LEU A 162 -2.68 -0.37 9.93
C LEU A 162 -3.09 0.51 11.10
N GLN A 163 -4.08 1.37 10.83
CA GLN A 163 -4.42 2.51 11.67
C GLN A 163 -5.29 2.08 12.84
N ALA A 164 -5.00 2.56 14.04
CA ALA A 164 -5.83 2.35 15.21
C ALA A 164 -7.09 3.24 15.16
N ASP A 165 -8.24 2.69 15.54
CA ASP A 165 -9.45 3.48 15.75
C ASP A 165 -9.44 4.08 17.17
N ALA A 166 -9.28 5.39 17.28
CA ALA A 166 -9.21 6.08 18.57
C ALA A 166 -10.50 5.96 19.39
N ARG A 167 -11.68 5.95 18.76
CA ARG A 167 -12.97 5.83 19.45
C ARG A 167 -13.11 4.43 20.02
N HIS A 168 -12.80 3.42 19.21
CA HIS A 168 -12.83 2.03 19.65
C HIS A 168 -11.77 1.76 20.72
N PHE A 169 -10.57 2.33 20.59
CA PHE A 169 -9.51 2.20 21.58
C PHE A 169 -9.93 2.79 22.93
N VAL A 170 -10.53 3.98 22.97
CA VAL A 170 -11.04 4.57 24.23
C VAL A 170 -12.10 3.69 24.87
N ALA A 171 -13.01 3.12 24.08
CA ALA A 171 -14.08 2.26 24.60
C ALA A 171 -13.58 0.88 25.04
N ARG A 172 -12.69 0.25 24.26
CA ARG A 172 -12.21 -1.13 24.42
C ARG A 172 -10.76 -1.28 23.93
N PRO A 173 -9.75 -0.83 24.70
CA PRO A 173 -8.35 -0.85 24.27
C PRO A 173 -7.86 -2.23 23.81
N ALA A 174 -8.12 -3.26 24.63
CA ALA A 174 -7.72 -4.64 24.31
C ALA A 174 -8.41 -5.18 23.04
N GLY A 175 -9.65 -4.75 22.77
CA GLY A 175 -10.39 -5.14 21.58
C GLY A 175 -9.79 -4.54 20.31
N GLU A 176 -9.44 -3.25 20.33
CA GLU A 176 -8.78 -2.59 19.21
C GLU A 176 -7.40 -3.18 18.92
N MET A 177 -6.59 -3.41 19.96
CA MET A 177 -5.27 -4.03 19.78
C MET A 177 -5.38 -5.48 19.28
N SER A 178 -6.42 -6.22 19.69
CA SER A 178 -6.69 -7.54 19.13
C SER A 178 -7.09 -7.49 17.66
N ALA A 179 -7.86 -6.49 17.23
CA ALA A 179 -8.22 -6.30 15.83
C ALA A 179 -7.00 -5.97 14.97
N LEU A 180 -6.09 -5.10 15.45
CA LEU A 180 -4.83 -4.81 14.77
C LEU A 180 -3.92 -6.04 14.66
N ARG A 181 -3.82 -6.86 15.70
CA ARG A 181 -3.11 -8.15 15.64
C ARG A 181 -3.69 -9.10 14.60
N GLN A 182 -5.02 -9.19 14.52
CA GLN A 182 -5.69 -10.00 13.52
C GLN A 182 -5.40 -9.51 12.09
N LEU A 183 -5.41 -8.19 11.86
CA LEU A 183 -5.02 -7.62 10.57
C LEU A 183 -3.56 -7.94 10.21
N ILE A 184 -2.64 -7.89 11.18
CA ILE A 184 -1.26 -8.32 11.00
C ILE A 184 -1.20 -9.80 10.60
N ASP A 185 -1.94 -10.68 11.28
CA ASP A 185 -1.95 -12.11 10.96
C ASP A 185 -2.52 -12.39 9.56
N ASP A 186 -3.56 -11.68 9.15
CA ASP A 186 -4.14 -11.78 7.81
C ASP A 186 -3.15 -11.29 6.73
N ALA A 187 -2.47 -10.16 6.98
CA ALA A 187 -1.46 -9.60 6.09
C ALA A 187 -0.27 -10.57 5.92
N LEU A 188 0.30 -11.08 7.02
CA LEU A 188 1.43 -12.01 6.99
C LEU A 188 1.08 -13.32 6.28
N ARG A 189 -0.13 -13.86 6.50
CA ARG A 189 -0.60 -15.06 5.79
C ARG A 189 -0.72 -14.87 4.29
N ALA A 190 -1.07 -13.66 3.84
CA ALA A 190 -1.16 -13.30 2.43
C ALA A 190 0.19 -12.93 1.79
N GLY A 191 1.27 -12.83 2.57
CA GLY A 191 2.62 -12.50 2.07
C GLY A 191 3.00 -11.02 2.17
N PHE A 192 2.26 -10.22 2.94
CA PHE A 192 2.62 -8.83 3.22
C PHE A 192 3.72 -8.77 4.29
N TYR A 193 4.98 -8.84 3.84
CA TYR A 193 6.15 -8.82 4.71
C TYR A 193 6.72 -7.40 4.93
N ASN A 194 5.91 -6.40 4.62
CA ASN A 194 6.16 -5.01 4.89
C ASN A 194 4.90 -4.46 5.56
N ILE A 195 5.01 -3.91 6.76
CA ILE A 195 3.88 -3.47 7.58
C ILE A 195 4.17 -2.08 8.13
N ASP A 196 3.27 -1.13 7.88
CA ASP A 196 3.33 0.20 8.50
C ASP A 196 2.20 0.33 9.53
N LEU A 197 2.59 0.53 10.79
CA LEU A 197 1.68 0.71 11.91
C LEU A 197 1.27 2.18 12.02
N ASP A 198 -0.01 2.46 12.29
CA ASP A 198 -0.46 3.83 12.50
C ASP A 198 -1.30 3.97 13.77
N THR A 199 -0.61 4.09 14.90
CA THR A 199 -1.23 4.38 16.20
C THR A 199 -1.28 5.87 16.50
N SER A 200 -1.00 6.74 15.52
CA SER A 200 -1.01 8.19 15.70
C SER A 200 -2.39 8.78 16.06
N PRO A 201 -3.54 8.17 15.71
CA PRO A 201 -4.83 8.63 16.23
C PRO A 201 -4.97 8.52 17.76
N LEU A 202 -4.10 7.76 18.42
CA LEU A 202 -4.12 7.59 19.88
C LEU A 202 -3.37 8.70 20.62
N ILE A 203 -2.77 9.66 19.92
CA ILE A 203 -2.09 10.81 20.52
C ILE A 203 -3.09 11.62 21.37
N ASP A 204 -2.79 11.75 22.65
CA ASP A 204 -3.67 12.43 23.61
C ASP A 204 -3.29 13.90 23.73
N LYS A 205 -3.94 14.76 22.96
CA LYS A 205 -3.67 16.21 22.93
C LYS A 205 -3.98 16.93 24.25
N GLY A 206 -4.64 16.26 25.22
CA GLY A 206 -4.99 16.84 26.52
C GLY A 206 -3.87 16.80 27.55
N CYS A 207 -2.79 16.05 27.31
CA CYS A 207 -1.68 15.95 28.26
C CYS A 207 -0.76 17.18 28.24
N SER A 208 -0.08 17.43 29.37
CA SER A 208 0.72 18.64 29.58
C SER A 208 2.09 18.61 28.90
N THR A 209 2.68 17.42 28.74
CA THR A 209 4.00 17.27 28.11
C THR A 209 3.91 16.46 26.81
N LEU A 210 4.79 16.75 25.85
CA LEU A 210 4.82 16.04 24.57
C LEU A 210 4.99 14.51 24.74
N SER A 211 5.83 14.08 25.69
CA SER A 211 6.04 12.66 25.98
C SER A 211 4.76 11.95 26.45
N GLU A 212 3.92 12.62 27.25
CA GLU A 212 2.63 12.08 27.67
C GLU A 212 1.63 12.06 26.52
N GLN A 213 1.59 13.10 25.70
CA GLN A 213 0.72 13.16 24.53
C GLN A 213 1.01 12.02 23.56
N LEU A 214 2.28 11.70 23.34
CA LEU A 214 2.73 10.65 22.42
C LEU A 214 2.73 9.24 23.04
N TYR A 215 2.49 9.09 24.35
CA TYR A 215 2.65 7.81 25.07
C TYR A 215 1.92 6.66 24.40
N ARG A 216 0.62 6.83 24.12
CA ARG A 216 -0.18 5.78 23.50
C ARG A 216 0.28 5.47 22.08
N ASN A 217 0.77 6.46 21.33
CA ASN A 217 1.27 6.22 19.98
C ASN A 217 2.51 5.31 20.01
N TYR A 218 3.58 5.71 20.70
CA TYR A 218 4.81 4.91 20.68
C TYR A 218 4.67 3.58 21.43
N ALA A 219 3.88 3.51 22.51
CA ALA A 219 3.75 2.28 23.30
C ALA A 219 2.99 1.20 22.53
N GLN A 220 1.89 1.56 21.86
CA GLN A 220 1.11 0.61 21.06
C GLN A 220 1.86 0.20 19.79
N SER A 221 2.59 1.13 19.16
CA SER A 221 3.54 0.79 18.08
C SER A 221 4.59 -0.24 18.51
N ALA A 222 5.17 -0.08 19.71
CA ALA A 222 6.15 -1.03 20.25
C ALA A 222 5.52 -2.40 20.56
N GLU A 223 4.33 -2.45 21.15
CA GLU A 223 3.59 -3.70 21.40
C GLU A 223 3.30 -4.46 20.09
N LEU A 224 2.81 -3.75 19.07
CA LEU A 224 2.53 -4.36 17.77
C LEU A 224 3.79 -4.78 17.03
N THR A 225 4.90 -4.03 17.15
CA THR A 225 6.19 -4.47 16.61
C THR A 225 6.63 -5.78 17.27
N ALA A 226 6.55 -5.86 18.61
CA ALA A 226 6.89 -7.08 19.33
C ALA A 226 5.98 -8.26 18.94
N TYR A 227 4.70 -7.99 18.69
CA TYR A 227 3.78 -8.99 18.16
C TYR A 227 4.24 -9.51 16.80
N ILE A 228 4.52 -8.61 15.83
CA ILE A 228 5.03 -8.98 14.49
C ILE A 228 6.25 -9.88 14.61
N ARG A 229 7.20 -9.52 15.47
CA ARG A 229 8.44 -10.30 15.67
C ARG A 229 8.20 -11.70 16.23
N ARG A 230 7.10 -11.90 16.96
CA ARG A 230 6.69 -13.21 17.47
C ARG A 230 6.02 -14.08 16.40
N VAL A 231 5.29 -13.47 15.47
CA VAL A 231 4.45 -14.18 14.49
C VAL A 231 5.01 -14.14 13.06
N GLU A 232 6.11 -13.45 12.81
CA GLU A 232 6.73 -13.39 11.49
C GLU A 232 7.15 -14.80 11.01
N PRO A 233 6.99 -15.10 9.70
CA PRO A 233 7.37 -16.40 9.17
C PRO A 233 8.85 -16.68 9.37
N ARG A 234 9.20 -17.95 9.63
CA ARG A 234 10.59 -18.38 9.75
C ARG A 234 11.38 -18.01 8.49
N GLY A 235 12.53 -17.36 8.67
CA GLY A 235 13.40 -16.91 7.58
C GLY A 235 13.00 -15.57 6.97
N VAL A 236 11.89 -14.96 7.40
CA VAL A 236 11.45 -13.65 6.95
C VAL A 236 11.49 -12.67 8.11
N THR A 237 12.35 -11.67 8.03
CA THR A 237 12.28 -10.52 8.93
C THR A 237 11.38 -9.47 8.32
N VAL A 238 10.20 -9.26 8.91
CA VAL A 238 9.20 -8.30 8.38
C VAL A 238 9.70 -6.87 8.53
N SER A 239 9.52 -6.03 7.51
CA SER A 239 9.87 -4.61 7.61
C SER A 239 8.77 -3.87 8.35
N VAL A 240 9.11 -3.13 9.39
CA VAL A 240 8.12 -2.42 10.21
C VAL A 240 8.36 -0.92 10.13
N GLY A 241 7.36 -0.18 9.64
CA GLY A 241 7.28 1.28 9.77
C GLY A 241 6.27 1.68 10.84
N ALA A 242 6.36 2.92 11.31
CA ALA A 242 5.33 3.51 12.16
C ALA A 242 5.04 4.96 11.78
N THR A 243 3.81 5.41 12.01
CA THR A 243 3.43 6.82 11.84
C THR A 243 3.76 7.63 13.08
N LEU A 244 4.64 8.62 12.90
CA LEU A 244 5.00 9.57 13.95
C LEU A 244 3.79 10.37 14.42
N GLY A 245 2.97 10.82 13.46
CA GLY A 245 1.92 11.80 13.70
C GLY A 245 2.49 13.17 14.07
N ALA A 246 1.62 14.03 14.58
CA ALA A 246 2.01 15.27 15.22
C ALA A 246 1.09 15.52 16.42
N ALA A 247 1.65 16.02 17.51
CA ALA A 247 0.84 16.59 18.58
C ALA A 247 0.16 17.87 18.10
N GLY A 248 -1.17 17.91 18.16
CA GLY A 248 -1.98 19.03 17.65
C GLY A 248 -2.24 18.95 16.15
N ASP A 249 -2.60 20.07 15.54
CA ASP A 249 -2.91 20.16 14.11
C ASP A 249 -1.77 20.90 13.38
N ARG A 250 -0.57 20.33 13.40
CA ARG A 250 0.65 20.91 12.79
C ARG A 250 1.46 19.84 12.05
N ASN A 251 2.48 20.29 11.31
CA ASN A 251 3.50 19.38 10.79
C ASN A 251 4.27 18.71 11.94
N SER A 252 4.79 17.52 11.69
CA SER A 252 5.71 16.82 12.60
C SER A 252 6.96 17.67 12.87
N THR A 253 7.53 17.58 14.06
CA THR A 253 8.79 18.25 14.42
C THR A 253 9.88 17.23 14.75
N GLU A 254 11.12 17.71 14.82
CA GLU A 254 12.23 16.89 15.30
C GLU A 254 12.05 16.49 16.77
N GLU A 255 11.35 17.32 17.56
CA GLU A 255 11.00 17.00 18.95
C GLU A 255 9.98 15.86 19.04
N ASP A 256 8.98 15.84 18.13
CA ASP A 256 8.05 14.70 18.01
C ASP A 256 8.84 13.42 17.72
N LEU A 257 9.73 13.46 16.72
CA LEU A 257 10.56 12.32 16.31
C LEU A 257 11.39 11.78 17.48
N ASN A 258 12.10 12.67 18.18
CA ASN A 258 12.94 12.28 19.32
C ASN A 258 12.11 11.67 20.46
N SER A 259 10.99 12.31 20.80
CA SER A 259 10.11 11.86 21.88
C SER A 259 9.47 10.51 21.56
N PHE A 260 8.98 10.35 20.33
CA PHE A 260 8.41 9.09 19.85
C PHE A 260 9.46 7.97 19.87
N MET A 261 10.63 8.18 19.27
CA MET A 261 11.66 7.13 19.18
C MET A 261 12.24 6.76 20.54
N ALA A 262 12.44 7.73 21.44
CA ALA A 262 12.89 7.47 22.80
C ALA A 262 11.86 6.62 23.57
N GLY A 263 10.58 6.99 23.51
CA GLY A 263 9.50 6.24 24.13
C GLY A 263 9.33 4.84 23.53
N TYR A 264 9.34 4.74 22.21
CA TYR A 264 9.23 3.50 21.44
C TYR A 264 10.35 2.52 21.81
N ASN A 265 11.61 2.97 21.75
CA ASN A 265 12.77 2.12 22.04
C ASN A 265 12.75 1.63 23.49
N LYS A 266 12.38 2.49 24.44
CA LYS A 266 12.23 2.11 25.85
C LYS A 266 11.12 1.08 26.03
N ALA A 267 9.96 1.27 25.40
CA ALA A 267 8.83 0.35 25.47
C ALA A 267 9.17 -1.02 24.85
N LEU A 268 9.82 -1.03 23.68
CA LEU A 268 10.23 -2.25 22.98
C LEU A 268 11.27 -3.04 23.79
N ALA A 269 12.25 -2.36 24.40
CA ALA A 269 13.26 -2.97 25.25
C ALA A 269 12.67 -3.56 26.55
N ALA A 270 11.75 -2.83 27.19
CA ALA A 270 11.09 -3.27 28.43
C ALA A 270 10.28 -4.56 28.25
N GLY A 271 9.74 -4.79 27.06
CA GLY A 271 9.02 -6.02 26.72
C GLY A 271 9.88 -7.29 26.64
N ARG A 272 11.20 -7.21 26.91
CA ARG A 272 12.19 -8.32 26.77
C ARG A 272 12.26 -8.91 25.36
N TYR A 273 11.94 -8.13 24.33
CA TYR A 273 11.86 -8.69 22.98
C TYR A 273 13.21 -8.77 22.29
N GLY A 274 14.25 -8.06 22.75
CA GLY A 274 15.57 -8.01 22.07
C GLY A 274 15.44 -7.76 20.57
N ALA A 275 14.32 -7.17 20.15
CA ALA A 275 13.77 -7.37 18.84
C ALA A 275 14.17 -6.22 17.95
N LYS A 276 14.40 -6.55 16.68
CA LYS A 276 14.61 -5.57 15.63
C LYS A 276 13.41 -4.60 15.58
N GLY A 277 13.68 -3.31 15.70
CA GLY A 277 12.67 -2.26 15.76
C GLY A 277 12.16 -1.85 14.38
N LEU A 278 11.76 -0.58 14.28
CA LEU A 278 11.34 0.06 13.04
C LEU A 278 12.51 0.17 12.05
N CYS A 279 12.20 0.19 10.75
CA CYS A 279 13.16 0.44 9.68
C CYS A 279 12.90 1.77 8.94
N LYS A 280 11.75 2.42 9.14
CA LYS A 280 11.35 3.69 8.52
C LYS A 280 10.27 4.36 9.36
N ILE A 281 10.02 5.65 9.14
CA ILE A 281 9.03 6.41 9.91
C ILE A 281 8.21 7.34 9.02
N VAL A 282 6.87 7.30 9.15
CA VAL A 282 5.96 8.17 8.39
C VAL A 282 5.82 9.51 9.10
N VAL A 283 5.98 10.60 8.35
CA VAL A 283 5.96 11.98 8.88
C VAL A 283 4.87 12.82 8.19
N GLN A 284 4.42 13.88 8.87
CA GLN A 284 3.47 14.85 8.33
C GLN A 284 4.19 16.17 8.03
N THR A 285 4.38 16.49 6.75
CA THR A 285 5.07 17.73 6.31
C THR A 285 4.21 18.67 5.47
N CYS A 286 2.93 18.31 5.27
CA CYS A 286 1.94 19.13 4.60
C CYS A 286 0.57 18.92 5.26
N LYS A 287 0.02 19.97 5.89
CA LYS A 287 -1.30 19.91 6.56
C LYS A 287 -2.46 20.20 5.60
N GLN A 288 -2.27 21.06 4.62
CA GLN A 288 -3.36 21.53 3.75
C GLN A 288 -3.39 20.73 2.44
N ALA A 289 -4.58 20.31 2.02
CA ALA A 289 -4.77 19.73 0.71
C ALA A 289 -4.41 20.78 -0.36
N TYR A 290 -3.44 20.43 -1.21
CA TYR A 290 -3.07 21.21 -2.39
C TYR A 290 -4.23 21.19 -3.40
N GLY A 291 -4.40 22.25 -4.19
CA GLY A 291 -5.37 22.22 -5.29
C GLY A 291 -6.84 22.48 -4.91
N VAL A 292 -7.17 22.58 -3.61
CA VAL A 292 -8.53 22.91 -3.16
C VAL A 292 -8.85 24.37 -3.52
N PRO A 293 -9.96 24.65 -4.24
CA PRO A 293 -10.42 26.01 -4.45
C PRO A 293 -10.88 26.61 -3.12
N LEU A 294 -10.31 27.74 -2.75
CA LEU A 294 -10.80 28.57 -1.65
C LEU A 294 -12.14 29.22 -2.05
N PRO A 295 -12.95 29.68 -1.07
CA PRO A 295 -14.21 30.37 -1.36
C PRO A 295 -14.08 31.61 -2.27
N ASP A 296 -12.88 32.18 -2.38
CA ASP A 296 -12.54 33.33 -3.23
C ASP A 296 -12.03 32.92 -4.64
N GLY A 297 -12.00 31.62 -4.94
CA GLY A 297 -11.53 31.06 -6.21
C GLY A 297 -10.01 30.90 -6.33
N GLN A 298 -9.23 31.26 -5.30
CA GLN A 298 -7.79 30.97 -5.29
C GLN A 298 -7.54 29.48 -5.10
N ILE A 299 -6.51 28.96 -5.76
CA ILE A 299 -6.06 27.56 -5.59
C ILE A 299 -5.02 27.55 -4.46
N VAL A 300 -5.21 26.69 -3.46
CA VAL A 300 -4.23 26.50 -2.37
C VAL A 300 -2.88 26.10 -2.97
N SER A 301 -1.84 26.93 -2.75
CA SER A 301 -0.46 26.65 -3.15
C SER A 301 0.10 25.46 -2.36
N LEU A 302 0.94 24.65 -3.00
CA LEU A 302 1.53 23.47 -2.35
C LEU A 302 2.41 23.91 -1.18
N SER A 303 1.94 23.68 0.05
CA SER A 303 2.66 24.00 1.28
C SER A 303 3.37 22.77 1.85
N LEU A 304 4.15 22.10 0.99
CA LEU A 304 4.96 20.95 1.38
C LEU A 304 6.32 21.43 1.91
N ASP A 305 6.58 21.24 3.21
CA ASP A 305 7.85 21.65 3.82
C ASP A 305 8.97 20.63 3.54
N MET A 306 9.59 20.77 2.38
CA MET A 306 10.71 19.94 1.94
C MET A 306 11.95 20.07 2.83
N ASN A 307 12.15 21.23 3.47
CA ASN A 307 13.29 21.42 4.35
C ASN A 307 13.09 20.65 5.65
N LEU A 308 11.88 20.67 6.21
CA LEU A 308 11.50 19.82 7.32
C LEU A 308 11.59 18.34 6.96
N LEU A 309 11.08 17.93 5.80
CA LEU A 309 11.18 16.54 5.34
C LEU A 309 12.64 16.06 5.29
N ARG A 310 13.54 16.89 4.74
CA ARG A 310 15.00 16.60 4.71
C ARG A 310 15.56 16.43 6.12
N ARG A 311 15.24 17.35 7.04
CA ARG A 311 15.75 17.29 8.43
C ARG A 311 15.25 16.04 9.15
N LEU A 312 13.94 15.76 9.06
CA LEU A 312 13.35 14.57 9.68
C LEU A 312 13.92 13.28 9.10
N SER A 313 14.07 13.20 7.77
CA SER A 313 14.65 12.02 7.14
C SER A 313 16.11 11.82 7.56
N TYR A 314 16.91 12.87 7.56
CA TYR A 314 18.31 12.83 8.03
C TYR A 314 18.39 12.33 9.47
N ARG A 315 17.61 12.91 10.40
CA ARG A 315 17.63 12.54 11.81
C ARG A 315 17.14 11.12 12.05
N ALA A 316 16.10 10.68 11.33
CA ALA A 316 15.63 9.29 11.38
C ALA A 316 16.77 8.30 11.08
N ARG A 317 17.67 8.63 10.14
CA ARG A 317 18.85 7.80 9.86
C ARG A 317 19.96 7.99 10.88
N ALA A 318 20.40 9.22 11.08
CA ALA A 318 21.60 9.55 11.85
C ALA A 318 21.44 9.20 13.34
N ASP A 319 20.27 9.48 13.91
CA ASP A 319 20.03 9.33 15.36
C ASP A 319 19.46 7.95 15.71
N PHE A 320 18.78 7.29 14.76
CA PHE A 320 17.98 6.09 15.04
C PHE A 320 18.22 4.89 14.11
N GLY A 321 19.11 5.01 13.10
CA GLY A 321 19.42 3.92 12.18
C GLY A 321 18.24 3.47 11.31
N LEU A 322 17.23 4.32 11.11
CA LEU A 322 16.14 4.06 10.17
C LEU A 322 16.61 4.35 8.73
N ALA A 323 15.84 3.93 7.74
CA ALA A 323 16.10 4.21 6.33
C ALA A 323 15.80 5.67 5.94
N GLY A 324 14.98 6.36 6.73
CA GLY A 324 14.55 7.74 6.51
C GLY A 324 13.05 7.93 6.71
N ALA A 325 12.59 9.11 6.32
CA ALA A 325 11.19 9.50 6.39
C ALA A 325 10.37 8.87 5.25
N VAL A 326 9.09 8.62 5.53
CA VAL A 326 8.06 8.17 4.57
C VAL A 326 7.00 9.26 4.45
N GLN A 327 6.55 9.55 3.23
CA GLN A 327 5.59 10.62 2.96
C GLN A 327 4.37 10.10 2.17
N GLN A 328 3.16 10.44 2.62
CA GLN A 328 1.95 10.27 1.81
C GLN A 328 1.86 11.40 0.79
N VAL A 329 1.56 11.06 -0.47
CA VAL A 329 1.44 12.00 -1.58
C VAL A 329 -0.02 12.20 -1.93
N SER A 330 -0.44 13.46 -2.06
CA SER A 330 -1.77 13.79 -2.57
C SER A 330 -1.75 13.79 -4.10
N ALA A 331 -2.86 13.35 -4.69
CA ALA A 331 -3.04 13.25 -6.13
C ALA A 331 -2.84 14.58 -6.86
N ASP A 332 -3.15 15.67 -6.18
CA ASP A 332 -3.08 17.02 -6.76
C ASP A 332 -1.63 17.45 -7.00
N TRP A 333 -0.64 16.82 -6.38
CA TRP A 333 0.75 17.30 -6.43
C TRP A 333 1.35 17.18 -7.83
N PRO A 334 2.02 18.24 -8.33
CA PRO A 334 2.56 18.25 -9.68
C PRO A 334 3.72 17.25 -9.81
N LEU A 335 3.91 16.70 -11.01
CA LEU A 335 4.94 15.68 -11.27
C LEU A 335 6.37 16.18 -11.01
N ASP A 336 6.63 17.48 -11.07
CA ASP A 336 7.94 18.08 -10.79
C ASP A 336 8.30 18.13 -9.29
N ILE A 337 7.43 17.63 -8.41
CA ILE A 337 7.75 17.50 -6.98
C ILE A 337 8.49 16.19 -6.67
N TYR A 338 8.36 15.16 -7.51
CA TYR A 338 8.76 13.79 -7.16
C TYR A 338 10.28 13.61 -7.04
N ASP A 339 11.05 14.31 -7.87
CA ASP A 339 12.52 14.34 -7.80
C ASP A 339 13.03 15.02 -6.51
N ARG A 340 12.24 15.93 -5.94
CA ARG A 340 12.57 16.56 -4.68
C ARG A 340 12.57 15.58 -3.51
N PHE A 341 11.78 14.50 -3.54
CA PHE A 341 11.83 13.45 -2.50
C PHE A 341 13.18 12.73 -2.47
N VAL A 342 13.81 12.55 -3.63
CA VAL A 342 15.17 12.02 -3.73
C VAL A 342 16.16 13.00 -3.10
N ASN A 343 16.01 14.31 -3.37
CA ASN A 343 16.86 15.39 -2.83
C ASN A 343 16.67 15.65 -1.32
N THR A 344 15.58 15.15 -0.72
CA THR A 344 15.36 15.15 0.73
C THR A 344 15.75 13.82 1.38
N ASP A 345 16.25 12.87 0.58
CA ASP A 345 16.60 11.52 0.99
C ASP A 345 15.42 10.80 1.67
N THR A 346 14.22 10.99 1.13
CA THR A 346 12.99 10.33 1.58
C THR A 346 13.08 8.85 1.21
N ALA A 347 12.80 7.97 2.17
CA ALA A 347 12.95 6.53 2.00
C ALA A 347 11.85 5.95 1.09
N GLU A 348 10.61 6.38 1.29
CA GLU A 348 9.43 5.85 0.61
C GLU A 348 8.33 6.92 0.47
N ILE A 349 7.53 6.85 -0.59
CA ILE A 349 6.30 7.63 -0.75
C ILE A 349 5.10 6.73 -1.09
N HIS A 350 3.92 7.12 -0.64
CA HIS A 350 2.66 6.38 -0.88
C HIS A 350 1.81 7.09 -1.93
N LEU A 351 1.35 6.33 -2.93
CA LEU A 351 0.73 6.85 -4.16
C LEU A 351 -0.74 6.47 -4.34
N SER A 352 -1.42 5.95 -3.31
CA SER A 352 -2.82 5.50 -3.40
C SER A 352 -3.76 6.57 -3.97
N ASP A 353 -3.67 7.82 -3.50
CA ASP A 353 -4.53 8.91 -3.97
C ASP A 353 -4.23 9.27 -5.43
N VAL A 354 -2.95 9.28 -5.82
CA VAL A 354 -2.52 9.54 -7.21
C VAL A 354 -3.13 8.52 -8.16
N VAL A 355 -3.12 7.23 -7.79
CA VAL A 355 -3.71 6.17 -8.62
C VAL A 355 -5.23 6.30 -8.70
N GLN A 356 -5.91 6.66 -7.60
CA GLN A 356 -7.36 6.90 -7.62
C GLN A 356 -7.74 7.97 -8.65
N ASP A 357 -7.03 9.09 -8.67
CA ASP A 357 -7.35 10.19 -9.58
C ASP A 357 -7.06 9.84 -11.04
N ILE A 358 -5.98 9.11 -11.31
CA ILE A 358 -5.68 8.58 -12.66
C ILE A 358 -6.82 7.67 -13.16
N VAL A 359 -7.34 6.79 -12.29
CA VAL A 359 -8.45 5.92 -12.66
C VAL A 359 -9.71 6.73 -12.96
N LEU A 360 -10.03 7.73 -12.14
CA LEU A 360 -11.19 8.60 -12.35
C LEU A 360 -11.06 9.43 -13.63
N GLU A 361 -9.87 9.95 -13.93
CA GLU A 361 -9.55 10.64 -15.19
C GLU A 361 -9.87 9.75 -16.40
N GLY A 362 -9.38 8.50 -16.39
CA GLY A 362 -9.68 7.55 -17.46
C GLY A 362 -11.15 7.15 -17.53
N LEU A 363 -11.84 6.96 -16.40
CA LEU A 363 -13.27 6.63 -16.38
C LEU A 363 -14.16 7.74 -16.96
N HIS A 364 -13.78 9.00 -16.74
CA HIS A 364 -14.45 10.18 -17.29
C HIS A 364 -14.51 10.17 -18.82
N LEU A 365 -13.49 9.59 -19.47
CA LEU A 365 -13.39 9.58 -20.93
C LEU A 365 -14.28 8.54 -21.62
N HIS A 366 -14.75 7.52 -20.88
CA HIS A 366 -15.31 6.31 -21.49
C HIS A 366 -16.64 5.81 -20.94
N SER A 367 -17.11 6.31 -19.79
CA SER A 367 -18.19 5.63 -19.09
C SER A 367 -19.22 6.58 -18.49
N SER A 368 -20.50 6.25 -18.68
CA SER A 368 -21.58 6.77 -17.82
C SER A 368 -21.41 6.33 -16.36
N LEU A 369 -20.58 5.30 -16.13
CA LEU A 369 -20.27 4.75 -14.81
C LEU A 369 -19.66 5.80 -13.88
N HIS A 370 -18.82 6.71 -14.38
CA HIS A 370 -18.33 7.83 -13.57
C HIS A 370 -19.50 8.68 -13.02
N ALA A 371 -20.44 9.07 -13.87
CA ALA A 371 -21.61 9.86 -13.45
C ALA A 371 -22.54 9.07 -12.51
N GLU A 372 -22.58 7.75 -12.60
CA GLU A 372 -23.27 6.88 -11.65
C GLU A 372 -22.57 6.85 -10.29
N MET A 373 -21.24 6.75 -10.28
CA MET A 373 -20.42 6.85 -9.07
C MET A 373 -20.64 8.20 -8.38
N ASP A 374 -20.66 9.32 -9.12
CA ASP A 374 -20.91 10.64 -8.55
C ASP A 374 -22.29 10.73 -7.90
N ARG A 375 -23.33 10.22 -8.58
CA ARG A 375 -24.70 10.18 -8.02
C ARG A 375 -24.78 9.30 -6.78
N PHE A 376 -24.09 8.16 -6.78
CA PHE A 376 -24.00 7.30 -5.61
C PHE A 376 -23.34 8.03 -4.43
N LEU A 377 -22.21 8.70 -4.65
CA LEU A 377 -21.51 9.44 -3.60
C LEU A 377 -22.37 10.56 -3.02
N LYS A 378 -23.05 11.36 -3.85
CA LYS A 378 -23.95 12.42 -3.38
C LYS A 378 -25.08 11.89 -2.52
N ARG A 379 -25.58 10.69 -2.79
CA ARG A 379 -26.65 10.05 -2.02
C ARG A 379 -26.13 9.42 -0.74
N GLU A 380 -25.16 8.52 -0.83
CA GLU A 380 -24.67 7.74 0.32
C GLU A 380 -23.87 8.59 1.31
N CYS A 381 -23.20 9.63 0.82
CA CYS A 381 -22.37 10.52 1.63
C CYS A 381 -23.03 11.89 1.85
N ALA A 382 -24.35 12.01 1.72
CA ALA A 382 -25.07 13.28 1.84
C ALA A 382 -24.84 13.98 3.20
N ASN A 383 -24.51 13.23 4.25
CA ASN A 383 -24.19 13.80 5.57
C ASN A 383 -22.75 14.35 5.69
N GLN A 384 -21.93 14.23 4.65
CA GLN A 384 -20.54 14.70 4.64
C GLN A 384 -20.37 16.10 4.05
N TRP A 385 -21.45 16.69 3.53
CA TRP A 385 -21.44 18.09 3.09
C TRP A 385 -21.16 19.03 4.26
N SER A 386 -20.41 20.09 3.99
CA SER A 386 -20.15 21.18 4.93
C SER A 386 -20.43 22.53 4.26
N ASP A 387 -20.74 23.54 5.08
CA ASP A 387 -21.02 24.90 4.59
C ASP A 387 -19.89 25.42 3.71
N GLY A 388 -20.24 25.94 2.53
CA GLY A 388 -19.30 26.48 1.55
C GLY A 388 -18.51 25.45 0.73
N MET A 389 -18.74 24.14 0.93
CA MET A 389 -18.08 23.10 0.14
C MET A 389 -18.64 23.04 -1.29
N THR A 390 -17.77 23.09 -2.29
CA THR A 390 -18.16 22.89 -3.69
C THR A 390 -18.41 21.42 -3.98
N GLU A 391 -19.21 21.13 -5.02
CA GLU A 391 -19.46 19.75 -5.44
C GLU A 391 -18.19 19.01 -5.85
N ALA A 392 -17.28 19.67 -6.57
CA ALA A 392 -16.00 19.09 -6.95
C ALA A 392 -15.17 18.71 -5.72
N ALA A 393 -15.10 19.57 -4.70
CA ALA A 393 -14.40 19.28 -3.45
C ALA A 393 -15.05 18.12 -2.67
N PHE A 394 -16.40 18.07 -2.66
CA PHE A 394 -17.14 16.97 -2.06
C PHE A 394 -16.85 15.64 -2.75
N LEU A 395 -17.00 15.58 -4.08
CA LEU A 395 -16.78 14.36 -4.87
C LEU A 395 -15.32 13.90 -4.75
N HIS A 396 -14.36 14.83 -4.83
CA HIS A 396 -12.95 14.51 -4.60
C HIS A 396 -12.76 13.89 -3.20
N ARG A 397 -13.23 14.53 -2.11
CA ARG A 397 -13.07 14.00 -0.76
C ARG A 397 -13.74 12.63 -0.57
N MET A 398 -14.88 12.40 -1.20
CA MET A 398 -15.69 11.19 -0.99
C MET A 398 -15.36 10.05 -1.95
N ARG A 399 -14.56 10.26 -3.01
CA ARG A 399 -14.31 9.31 -4.10
C ARG A 399 -13.95 7.89 -3.66
N GLY A 400 -13.16 7.77 -2.59
CA GLY A 400 -12.78 6.48 -2.00
C GLY A 400 -13.98 5.58 -1.65
N ARG A 401 -15.12 6.16 -1.27
CA ARG A 401 -16.32 5.43 -0.83
C ARG A 401 -17.05 4.70 -1.97
N ALA A 402 -16.78 5.04 -3.23
CA ALA A 402 -17.45 4.41 -4.37
C ALA A 402 -16.84 3.04 -4.73
N TRP A 403 -15.55 2.81 -4.43
CA TRP A 403 -14.80 1.69 -5.01
C TRP A 403 -15.41 0.32 -4.71
N LYS A 404 -15.82 0.06 -3.48
CA LYS A 404 -16.46 -1.22 -3.12
C LYS A 404 -17.77 -1.45 -3.84
N ALA A 405 -18.63 -0.43 -3.93
CA ALA A 405 -19.95 -0.55 -4.56
C ALA A 405 -19.84 -0.75 -6.08
N PHE A 406 -18.82 -0.16 -6.70
CA PHE A 406 -18.58 -0.24 -8.14
C PHE A 406 -17.49 -1.23 -8.53
N LYS A 407 -16.98 -2.03 -7.59
CA LYS A 407 -15.88 -2.98 -7.82
C LYS A 407 -16.20 -3.91 -9.00
N GLN A 408 -17.30 -4.66 -8.93
CA GLN A 408 -17.66 -5.58 -10.01
C GLN A 408 -18.01 -4.85 -11.33
N PRO A 409 -18.86 -3.81 -11.34
CA PRO A 409 -19.13 -3.03 -12.56
C PRO A 409 -17.87 -2.52 -13.28
N LEU A 410 -16.86 -2.08 -12.52
CA LEU A 410 -15.58 -1.63 -13.09
C LEU A 410 -14.81 -2.79 -13.75
N TRP A 411 -14.76 -3.96 -13.11
CA TRP A 411 -14.09 -5.13 -13.66
C TRP A 411 -14.80 -5.73 -14.88
N GLU A 412 -16.11 -5.52 -14.98
CA GLU A 412 -16.95 -5.95 -16.10
C GLU A 412 -16.95 -4.94 -17.26
N LEU A 413 -16.26 -3.80 -17.13
CA LEU A 413 -16.05 -2.90 -18.26
C LEU A 413 -15.44 -3.66 -19.43
N SER A 414 -15.87 -3.25 -20.62
CA SER A 414 -15.29 -3.77 -21.86
C SER A 414 -13.77 -3.54 -21.88
N ARG A 415 -13.07 -4.37 -22.65
CA ARG A 415 -11.60 -4.41 -22.60
C ARG A 415 -10.94 -3.07 -22.95
N ALA A 416 -11.50 -2.30 -23.88
CA ALA A 416 -10.89 -1.05 -24.34
C ALA A 416 -10.75 0.00 -23.21
N PRO A 417 -11.81 0.41 -22.49
CA PRO A 417 -11.69 1.32 -21.35
C PRO A 417 -10.69 0.86 -20.29
N ARG A 418 -10.66 -0.43 -19.95
CA ARG A 418 -9.70 -0.97 -18.96
C ARG A 418 -8.25 -0.83 -19.42
N LEU A 419 -7.99 -1.08 -20.71
CA LEU A 419 -6.66 -0.90 -21.29
C LEU A 419 -6.23 0.56 -21.37
N GLU A 420 -7.15 1.48 -21.67
CA GLU A 420 -6.85 2.92 -21.71
C GLU A 420 -6.50 3.46 -20.32
N ILE A 421 -7.26 3.09 -19.29
CA ILE A 421 -6.94 3.41 -17.89
C ILE A 421 -5.58 2.81 -17.49
N SER A 422 -5.33 1.55 -17.85
CA SER A 422 -4.06 0.86 -17.60
C SER A 422 -2.88 1.59 -18.28
N ALA A 423 -3.05 2.06 -19.52
CA ALA A 423 -2.03 2.79 -20.26
C ALA A 423 -1.75 4.18 -19.68
N LEU A 424 -2.79 4.86 -19.18
CA LEU A 424 -2.64 6.14 -18.48
C LEU A 424 -1.80 5.98 -17.21
N LEU A 425 -2.10 4.94 -16.40
CA LEU A 425 -1.30 4.62 -15.21
C LEU A 425 0.13 4.23 -15.59
N GLU A 426 0.34 3.38 -16.60
CA GLU A 426 1.67 2.97 -17.05
C GLU A 426 2.55 4.19 -17.39
N SER A 427 1.99 5.12 -18.16
CA SER A 427 2.70 6.34 -18.59
C SER A 427 3.05 7.22 -17.39
N ARG A 428 2.11 7.40 -16.45
CA ARG A 428 2.33 8.23 -15.26
C ARG A 428 3.35 7.61 -14.31
N ILE A 429 3.26 6.30 -14.07
CA ILE A 429 4.18 5.57 -13.20
C ILE A 429 5.59 5.52 -13.77
N GLN A 430 5.75 5.45 -15.10
CA GLN A 430 7.07 5.53 -15.72
C GLN A 430 7.77 6.86 -15.36
N ILE A 431 7.06 7.98 -15.50
CA ILE A 431 7.61 9.31 -15.15
C ILE A 431 7.93 9.40 -13.66
N ILE A 432 7.04 8.88 -12.80
CA ILE A 432 7.24 8.87 -11.35
C ILE A 432 8.48 8.04 -10.99
N PHE A 433 8.65 6.83 -11.54
CA PHE A 433 9.81 5.99 -11.29
C PHE A 433 11.13 6.64 -11.71
N GLU A 434 11.16 7.29 -12.88
CA GLU A 434 12.34 8.03 -13.32
C GLU A 434 12.68 9.17 -12.34
N LYS A 435 11.69 9.96 -11.94
CA LYS A 435 11.87 11.06 -10.99
C LYS A 435 12.28 10.61 -9.60
N LEU A 436 11.83 9.44 -9.16
CA LEU A 436 12.21 8.85 -7.88
C LEU A 436 13.58 8.15 -7.90
N GLY A 437 14.35 8.25 -9.00
CA GLY A 437 15.67 7.63 -9.11
C GLY A 437 15.63 6.11 -9.12
N LEU A 438 14.49 5.52 -9.52
CA LEU A 438 14.27 4.07 -9.45
C LEU A 438 14.75 3.31 -10.70
N SER A 439 15.05 4.01 -11.79
CA SER A 439 15.55 3.38 -13.03
C SER A 439 16.85 2.62 -12.79
N ASN A 440 16.97 1.42 -13.36
CA ASN A 440 18.12 0.52 -13.26
C ASN A 440 18.48 0.09 -11.82
N THR A 441 17.53 0.08 -10.89
CA THR A 441 17.76 -0.34 -9.49
C THR A 441 17.53 -1.83 -9.23
N ARG A 442 17.09 -2.61 -10.23
CA ARG A 442 16.73 -4.04 -10.04
C ARG A 442 17.83 -4.89 -9.43
N GLU A 443 19.05 -4.81 -9.95
CA GLU A 443 20.18 -5.57 -9.42
C GLU A 443 20.60 -5.09 -8.02
N LEU A 444 20.50 -3.78 -7.78
CA LEU A 444 20.84 -3.18 -6.50
C LEU A 444 19.91 -3.71 -5.40
N VAL A 445 18.60 -3.68 -5.64
CA VAL A 445 17.60 -4.20 -4.70
C VAL A 445 17.75 -5.70 -4.54
N ALA A 446 17.92 -6.46 -5.64
CA ALA A 446 18.13 -7.90 -5.56
C ALA A 446 19.32 -8.30 -4.68
N LYS A 447 20.45 -7.57 -4.71
CA LYS A 447 21.62 -7.83 -3.85
C LYS A 447 21.35 -7.67 -2.35
N THR A 448 20.33 -6.88 -1.98
CA THR A 448 19.96 -6.68 -0.57
C THR A 448 19.08 -7.80 -0.01
N LEU A 449 18.51 -8.61 -0.89
CA LEU A 449 17.67 -9.73 -0.55
C LEU A 449 18.55 -10.98 -0.72
N GLU A 450 18.98 -11.61 0.38
CA GLU A 450 19.66 -12.90 0.24
C GLU A 450 18.64 -13.95 -0.24
N PRO A 451 19.10 -15.04 -0.90
CA PRO A 451 18.26 -16.18 -1.28
C PRO A 451 17.47 -16.81 -0.12
#